data_AF-A0A8S3IIB5-F1
#
_entry.id   AF-A0A8S3IIB5-F1
#
_cell.length_a   1.000
_cell.length_b   1.000
_cell.length_c   1.000
_cell.angle_alpha   90.00
_cell.angle_beta   90.00
_cell.angle_gamma   90.00
#
_symmetry.space_group_name_H-M   'P 1'
#
loop_
_entity.id
_entity.type
_entity.pdbx_description
1 polymer ?
#
loop_
_entity_poly.entity_id
_entity_poly.type
_entity_poly.pdbx_seq_one_letter_code
_entity_poly.pdbx_strand_id
1 'polypeptide(L)'
;ILPSTDEIDRADFNSVDYINQLFPTEQSLASIDEVIGGVKSKIRSLDTDIRLTIRGHSDTEIDEHKALEEAQNSILLLFQQMREIKDKADKSEEMVKEITRDIKQLDVAKKNLTTSITTLNHLQMLIEGIDKIEAAIKKKSYGDIAYSLHPVISVLEHFQPYISIPQLQELSTK
;
A
#
# COMPACT_ATOMS: atom_id res chain seq x y z
N ILE A 1 -21.18 -35.79 16.17
CA ILE A 1 -21.76 -37.00 16.79
C ILE A 1 -23.26 -36.74 16.92
N LEU A 2 -24.07 -37.23 15.98
CA LEU A 2 -25.52 -37.09 16.09
C LEU A 2 -25.99 -37.97 17.26
N PRO A 3 -26.76 -37.47 18.23
CA PRO A 3 -27.30 -38.31 19.27
C PRO A 3 -28.28 -39.30 18.62
N SER A 4 -27.95 -40.58 18.69
CA SER A 4 -28.85 -41.62 18.21
C SER A 4 -30.00 -41.80 19.21
N THR A 5 -31.23 -41.66 18.72
CA THR A 5 -32.46 -41.94 19.48
C THR A 5 -32.81 -43.43 19.50
N ASP A 6 -32.01 -44.30 18.86
CA ASP A 6 -32.25 -45.74 18.89
C ASP A 6 -31.96 -46.27 20.30
N GLU A 7 -32.94 -47.00 20.87
CA GLU A 7 -32.83 -47.52 22.23
C GLU A 7 -31.68 -48.51 22.40
N ILE A 8 -31.23 -49.11 21.28
CA ILE A 8 -30.08 -50.01 21.18
C ILE A 8 -28.75 -49.26 21.38
N ASP A 9 -28.70 -47.96 21.09
CA ASP A 9 -27.48 -47.14 21.20
C ASP A 9 -27.30 -46.52 22.60
N ARG A 10 -28.21 -46.81 23.54
CA ARG A 10 -28.11 -46.36 24.93
C ARG A 10 -27.03 -47.14 25.69
N ALA A 11 -26.26 -46.44 26.53
CA ALA A 11 -25.19 -47.04 27.32
C ALA A 11 -25.68 -48.06 28.37
N ASP A 12 -26.96 -48.00 28.74
CA ASP A 12 -27.65 -48.87 29.69
C ASP A 12 -28.60 -49.88 29.00
N PHE A 13 -28.39 -50.17 27.71
CA PHE A 13 -29.25 -51.09 26.95
C PHE A 13 -29.38 -52.47 27.62
N ASN A 14 -30.61 -52.84 27.97
CA ASN A 14 -30.95 -54.17 28.47
C ASN A 14 -31.67 -54.97 27.39
N SER A 15 -30.98 -55.96 26.83
CA SER A 15 -31.51 -56.84 25.78
C SER A 15 -32.72 -57.66 26.24
N VAL A 16 -32.80 -58.00 27.53
CA VAL A 16 -33.92 -58.79 28.09
C VAL A 16 -35.18 -57.93 28.18
N ASP A 17 -35.07 -56.70 28.67
CA ASP A 17 -36.21 -55.78 28.76
C ASP A 17 -36.70 -55.38 27.36
N TYR A 18 -35.78 -55.17 26.42
CA TYR A 18 -36.11 -54.87 25.03
C TYR A 18 -36.86 -56.02 24.34
N ILE A 19 -36.42 -57.26 24.54
CA ILE A 19 -37.12 -58.45 24.02
C ILE A 19 -38.48 -58.62 24.69
N ASN A 20 -38.58 -58.41 26.00
CA ASN A 20 -39.85 -58.50 26.74
C ASN A 20 -40.83 -57.39 26.33
N GLN A 21 -40.34 -56.24 25.88
CA GLN A 21 -41.14 -55.14 25.35
C GLN A 21 -41.66 -55.45 23.93
N LEU A 22 -40.87 -56.18 23.13
CA LEU A 22 -41.27 -56.67 21.81
C LEU A 22 -42.22 -57.86 21.88
N PHE A 23 -42.07 -58.73 22.88
CA PHE A 23 -42.88 -59.93 23.09
C PHE A 23 -43.43 -60.01 24.52
N PRO A 24 -44.48 -59.23 24.87
CA PRO A 24 -44.99 -59.17 26.24
C PRO A 24 -45.77 -60.41 26.67
N THR A 25 -46.32 -61.17 25.73
CA THR A 25 -47.12 -62.39 25.98
C THR A 25 -46.73 -63.50 25.01
N GLU A 26 -47.02 -64.75 25.36
CA GLU A 26 -46.74 -65.92 24.49
C GLU A 26 -47.46 -65.83 23.13
N GLN A 27 -48.59 -65.14 23.06
CA GLN A 27 -49.32 -64.91 21.82
C GLN A 27 -48.58 -63.97 20.85
N SER A 28 -47.74 -63.06 21.38
CA SER A 28 -46.89 -62.18 20.57
C SER A 28 -45.76 -62.93 19.86
N LEU A 29 -45.38 -64.13 20.31
CA LEU A 29 -44.36 -64.95 19.63
C LEU A 29 -44.82 -65.43 18.25
N ALA A 30 -46.12 -65.36 17.94
CA ALA A 30 -46.65 -65.67 16.62
C ALA A 30 -46.14 -64.72 15.52
N SER A 31 -45.70 -63.49 15.85
CA SER A 31 -45.16 -62.51 14.89
C SER A 31 -43.62 -62.44 14.87
N ILE A 32 -42.93 -63.44 15.44
CA ILE A 32 -41.47 -63.43 15.56
C ILE A 32 -40.75 -63.33 14.20
N ASP A 33 -41.28 -64.00 13.17
CA ASP A 33 -40.70 -63.96 11.82
C ASP A 33 -40.82 -62.56 11.19
N GLU A 34 -41.89 -61.82 11.48
CA GLU A 34 -42.06 -60.43 11.02
C GLU A 34 -41.04 -59.50 11.70
N VAL A 35 -40.84 -59.64 13.01
CA VAL A 35 -39.85 -58.85 13.76
C VAL A 35 -38.43 -59.15 13.27
N ILE A 36 -38.09 -60.43 13.07
CA ILE A 36 -36.79 -60.84 12.51
C ILE A 36 -36.61 -60.28 11.10
N GLY A 37 -37.67 -60.30 10.27
CA GLY A 37 -37.66 -59.68 8.95
C GLY A 37 -37.40 -58.18 9.00
N GLY A 38 -38.04 -57.48 9.93
CA GLY A 38 -37.83 -56.05 10.18
C GLY A 38 -36.40 -55.72 10.60
N VAL A 39 -35.84 -56.47 11.55
CA VAL A 39 -34.44 -56.29 11.99
C VAL A 39 -33.46 -56.57 10.85
N LYS A 40 -33.66 -57.64 10.07
CA LYS A 40 -32.83 -57.92 8.87
C LYS A 40 -32.90 -56.80 7.84
N SER A 41 -34.08 -56.20 7.65
CA SER A 41 -34.26 -55.05 6.76
C SER A 41 -33.51 -53.81 7.29
N LYS A 42 -33.63 -53.53 8.59
CA LYS A 42 -32.91 -52.43 9.27
C LYS A 42 -31.39 -52.60 9.15
N ILE A 43 -30.87 -53.82 9.34
CA ILE A 43 -29.45 -54.13 9.14
C ILE A 43 -29.00 -53.83 7.71
N ARG A 44 -29.79 -54.22 6.70
CA ARG A 44 -29.46 -53.94 5.29
C ARG A 44 -29.51 -52.44 4.96
N SER A 45 -30.47 -51.71 5.53
CA SER A 45 -30.54 -50.25 5.40
C SER A 45 -29.30 -49.61 6.00
N LEU A 46 -28.95 -49.98 7.24
CA LEU A 46 -27.80 -49.42 7.95
C LEU A 46 -26.47 -49.72 7.22
N ASP A 47 -26.30 -50.93 6.71
CA ASP A 47 -25.12 -51.30 5.90
C ASP A 47 -25.05 -50.54 4.57
N THR A 48 -26.19 -50.09 4.05
CA THR A 48 -26.24 -49.20 2.88
C THR A 48 -25.86 -47.77 3.28
N ASP A 49 -26.41 -47.27 4.39
CA ASP A 49 -26.13 -45.92 4.91
C ASP A 49 -24.65 -45.75 5.31
N ILE A 50 -24.07 -46.77 5.94
CA ILE A 50 -22.63 -46.81 6.27
C ILE A 50 -21.80 -46.73 5.00
N ARG A 51 -22.11 -47.52 3.97
CA ARG A 51 -21.38 -47.50 2.69
C ARG A 51 -21.48 -46.16 1.97
N LEU A 52 -22.66 -45.54 1.99
CA LEU A 52 -22.85 -44.20 1.41
C LEU A 52 -22.05 -43.14 2.18
N THR A 53 -22.07 -43.20 3.51
CA THR A 53 -21.34 -42.27 4.38
C THR A 53 -19.84 -42.37 4.17
N ILE A 54 -19.28 -43.60 4.12
CA ILE A 54 -17.85 -43.84 3.89
C ILE A 54 -17.42 -43.33 2.52
N ARG A 55 -18.19 -43.60 1.46
CA ARG A 55 -17.88 -43.05 0.12
C ARG A 55 -17.93 -41.52 0.11
N GLY A 56 -18.95 -40.94 0.74
CA GLY A 56 -19.05 -39.49 0.88
C GLY A 56 -17.84 -38.88 1.60
N HIS A 57 -17.36 -39.53 2.66
CA HIS A 57 -16.17 -39.07 3.40
C HIS A 57 -14.89 -39.17 2.58
N SER A 58 -14.71 -40.25 1.82
CA SER A 58 -13.53 -40.42 0.95
C SER A 58 -13.49 -39.39 -0.17
N ASP A 59 -14.64 -39.08 -0.79
CA ASP A 59 -14.71 -38.05 -1.84
C ASP A 59 -14.45 -36.64 -1.25
N THR A 60 -14.95 -36.34 -0.04
CA THR A 60 -14.69 -35.06 0.63
C THR A 60 -13.25 -34.89 1.10
N GLU A 61 -12.58 -35.93 1.60
CA GLU A 61 -11.16 -35.84 2.00
C GLU A 61 -10.26 -35.49 0.80
N ILE A 62 -10.51 -36.08 -0.37
CA ILE A 62 -9.75 -35.79 -1.58
C ILE A 62 -9.97 -34.34 -2.03
N ASP A 63 -11.20 -33.83 -1.91
CA ASP A 63 -11.55 -32.46 -2.28
C ASP A 63 -10.96 -31.44 -1.29
N GLU A 64 -10.99 -31.74 0.02
CA GLU A 64 -10.35 -30.92 1.06
C GLU A 64 -8.84 -30.83 0.87
N HIS A 65 -8.17 -31.95 0.56
CA HIS A 65 -6.73 -31.95 0.27
C HIS A 65 -6.38 -31.12 -0.97
N LYS A 66 -7.18 -31.19 -2.03
CA LYS A 66 -7.00 -30.36 -3.22
C LYS A 66 -7.22 -28.88 -2.92
N ALA A 67 -8.28 -28.54 -2.20
CA ALA A 67 -8.56 -27.16 -1.81
C ALA A 67 -7.42 -26.58 -0.96
N LEU A 68 -6.83 -27.38 -0.07
CA LEU A 68 -5.68 -26.98 0.73
C LEU A 68 -4.42 -26.77 -0.13
N GLU A 69 -4.16 -27.66 -1.09
CA GLU A 69 -3.03 -27.53 -2.02
C GLU A 69 -3.18 -26.30 -2.92
N GLU A 70 -4.37 -26.03 -3.45
CA GLU A 70 -4.68 -24.82 -4.22
C GLU A 70 -4.50 -23.55 -3.38
N ALA A 71 -4.93 -23.57 -2.12
CA ALA A 71 -4.72 -22.45 -1.19
C ALA A 71 -3.22 -22.21 -0.93
N GLN A 72 -2.43 -23.26 -0.70
CA GLN A 72 -0.98 -23.14 -0.53
C GLN A 72 -0.30 -22.57 -1.78
N ASN A 73 -0.67 -23.06 -2.97
CA ASN A 73 -0.15 -22.55 -4.23
C ASN A 73 -0.50 -21.08 -4.45
N SER A 74 -1.74 -20.69 -4.11
CA SER A 74 -2.19 -19.30 -4.19
C SER A 74 -1.41 -18.39 -3.23
N ILE A 75 -1.12 -18.85 -2.02
CA ILE A 75 -0.30 -18.13 -1.04
C ILE A 75 1.12 -17.92 -1.57
N LEU A 76 1.74 -18.95 -2.15
CA LEU A 76 3.08 -18.85 -2.74
C LEU A 76 3.11 -17.84 -3.90
N LEU A 77 2.10 -17.87 -4.77
CA LEU A 77 1.94 -16.91 -5.85
C LEU A 77 1.82 -15.48 -5.31
N LEU A 78 1.00 -15.27 -4.28
CA LEU A 78 0.83 -13.96 -3.65
C LEU A 78 2.13 -13.45 -3.03
N PHE A 79 2.93 -14.31 -2.39
CA PHE A 79 4.24 -13.92 -1.87
C PHE A 79 5.21 -13.52 -2.99
N GLN A 80 5.17 -14.21 -4.13
CA GLN A 80 5.97 -13.82 -5.29
C GLN A 80 5.51 -12.46 -5.82
N GLN A 81 4.21 -12.26 -6.03
CA GLN A 81 3.66 -10.99 -6.49
C GLN A 81 3.98 -9.83 -5.53
N MET A 82 3.87 -10.06 -4.23
CA MET A 82 4.22 -9.07 -3.21
C MET A 82 5.70 -8.69 -3.25
N ARG A 83 6.59 -9.67 -3.51
CA ARG A 83 8.02 -9.43 -3.69
C ARG A 83 8.29 -8.62 -4.95
N GLU A 84 7.64 -8.93 -6.05
CA GLU A 84 7.76 -8.17 -7.30
C GLU A 84 7.26 -6.72 -7.15
N ILE A 85 6.15 -6.53 -6.42
CA ILE A 85 5.62 -5.20 -6.10
C ILE A 85 6.62 -4.43 -5.24
N LYS A 86 7.20 -5.08 -4.23
CA LYS A 86 8.22 -4.47 -3.38
C LYS A 86 9.44 -4.04 -4.18
N ASP A 87 9.99 -4.92 -5.03
CA ASP A 87 11.16 -4.59 -5.86
C ASP A 87 10.86 -3.43 -6.83
N LYS A 88 9.65 -3.37 -7.39
CA LYS A 88 9.21 -2.26 -8.24
C LYS A 88 9.05 -0.96 -7.44
N ALA A 89 8.52 -1.04 -6.23
CA ALA A 89 8.37 0.10 -5.34
C ALA A 89 9.74 0.66 -4.92
N ASP A 90 10.69 -0.20 -4.54
CA ASP A 90 12.04 0.19 -4.16
C ASP A 90 12.77 0.89 -5.32
N LYS A 91 12.68 0.34 -6.55
CA LYS A 91 13.22 0.99 -7.76
C LYS A 91 12.53 2.31 -8.08
N SER A 92 11.22 2.39 -7.89
CA SER A 92 10.46 3.62 -8.10
C SER A 92 10.85 4.69 -7.08
N GLU A 93 11.09 4.31 -5.82
CA GLU A 93 11.55 5.23 -4.78
C GLU A 93 12.93 5.78 -5.09
N GLU A 94 13.87 4.93 -5.51
CA GLU A 94 15.22 5.34 -5.91
C GLU A 94 15.15 6.34 -7.09
N MET A 95 14.38 6.03 -8.13
CA MET A 95 14.18 6.93 -9.27
C MET A 95 13.61 8.28 -8.84
N VAL A 96 12.60 8.31 -7.96
CA VAL A 96 12.02 9.57 -7.46
C VAL A 96 13.03 10.36 -6.62
N LYS A 97 13.88 9.69 -5.83
CA LYS A 97 14.96 10.35 -5.09
C LYS A 97 15.96 11.02 -6.02
N GLU A 98 16.33 10.37 -7.13
CA GLU A 98 17.22 10.99 -8.12
C GLU A 98 16.57 12.19 -8.81
N ILE A 99 15.32 12.05 -9.26
CA ILE A 99 14.58 13.14 -9.89
C ILE A 99 14.48 14.35 -8.96
N THR A 100 14.13 14.13 -7.69
CA THR A 100 14.00 15.21 -6.70
C THR A 100 15.33 15.86 -6.35
N ARG A 101 16.43 15.10 -6.34
CA ARG A 101 17.79 15.65 -6.22
C ARG A 101 18.12 16.57 -7.39
N ASP A 102 17.83 16.14 -8.61
CA ASP A 102 18.14 16.91 -9.82
C ASP A 102 17.26 18.17 -9.92
N ILE A 103 15.98 18.08 -9.54
CA ILE A 103 15.09 19.24 -9.40
C ILE A 103 15.68 20.26 -8.42
N LYS A 104 16.20 19.81 -7.26
CA LYS A 104 16.82 20.69 -6.28
C LYS A 104 18.07 21.39 -6.84
N GLN A 105 18.90 20.67 -7.59
CA GLN A 105 20.07 21.26 -8.24
C GLN A 105 19.67 22.30 -9.30
N LEU A 106 18.65 21.99 -10.10
CA LEU A 106 18.09 22.92 -11.09
C LEU A 106 17.52 24.18 -10.43
N ASP A 107 16.84 24.06 -9.29
CA ASP A 107 16.30 25.20 -8.56
C ASP A 107 17.41 26.13 -8.04
N VAL A 108 18.49 25.54 -7.48
CA VAL A 108 19.68 26.30 -7.07
C VAL A 108 20.33 26.99 -8.27
N ALA A 109 20.50 26.27 -9.39
CA ALA A 109 21.06 26.85 -10.61
C ALA A 109 20.19 28.00 -11.14
N LYS A 110 18.86 27.84 -11.18
CA LYS A 110 17.90 28.87 -11.58
C LYS A 110 17.97 30.09 -10.67
N LYS A 111 18.04 29.89 -9.35
CA LYS A 111 18.18 30.97 -8.37
C LYS A 111 19.48 31.73 -8.61
N ASN A 112 20.60 31.03 -8.74
CA ASN A 112 21.90 31.65 -9.01
C ASN A 112 21.89 32.43 -10.32
N LEU A 113 21.35 31.86 -11.40
CA LEU A 113 21.21 32.54 -12.70
C LEU A 113 20.33 33.79 -12.60
N THR A 114 19.21 33.70 -11.89
CA THR A 114 18.30 34.83 -11.67
C THR A 114 19.01 35.94 -10.90
N THR A 115 19.71 35.60 -9.81
CA THR A 115 20.52 36.56 -9.06
C THR A 115 21.61 37.20 -9.93
N SER A 116 22.32 36.41 -10.75
CA SER A 116 23.33 36.93 -11.68
C SER A 116 22.75 37.86 -12.74
N ILE A 117 21.59 37.53 -13.32
CA ILE A 117 20.91 38.37 -14.32
C ILE A 117 20.43 39.67 -13.66
N THR A 118 19.78 39.60 -12.50
CA THR A 118 19.29 40.78 -11.77
C THR A 118 20.45 41.69 -11.37
N THR A 119 21.55 41.15 -10.85
CA THR A 119 22.74 41.94 -10.49
C THR A 119 23.38 42.59 -11.71
N LEU A 120 23.46 41.89 -12.85
CA LEU A 120 23.96 42.47 -14.10
C LEU A 120 23.06 43.59 -14.63
N ASN A 121 21.74 43.42 -14.56
CA ASN A 121 20.78 44.46 -14.94
C ASN A 121 20.92 45.70 -14.04
N HIS A 122 21.07 45.52 -12.74
CA HIS A 122 21.33 46.61 -11.80
C HIS A 122 22.66 47.32 -12.12
N LEU A 123 23.71 46.58 -12.49
CA LEU A 123 24.99 47.18 -12.90
C LEU A 123 24.83 48.02 -14.18
N GLN A 124 24.08 47.52 -15.17
CA GLN A 124 23.77 48.28 -16.38
C GLN A 124 23.01 49.57 -16.05
N MET A 125 21.98 49.50 -15.20
CA MET A 125 21.24 50.68 -14.75
C MET A 125 22.14 51.72 -14.07
N LEU A 126 23.13 51.26 -13.30
CA LEU A 126 24.09 52.14 -12.62
C LEU A 126 25.02 52.86 -13.61
N ILE A 127 25.55 52.14 -14.60
CA ILE A 127 26.38 52.73 -15.66
C ILE A 127 25.58 53.77 -16.46
N GLU A 128 24.39 53.41 -16.93
CA GLU A 128 23.51 54.34 -17.67
C GLU A 128 23.10 55.56 -16.82
N GLY A 129 22.91 55.37 -15.51
CA GLY A 129 22.61 56.45 -14.58
C GLY A 129 23.77 57.42 -14.40
N ILE A 130 25.00 56.91 -14.28
CA ILE A 130 26.22 57.72 -14.20
C ILE A 130 26.43 58.51 -15.49
N ASP A 131 26.27 57.88 -16.67
CA ASP A 131 26.41 58.55 -17.97
C ASP A 131 25.42 59.72 -18.12
N LYS A 132 24.17 59.52 -17.66
CA LYS A 132 23.14 60.58 -17.64
C LYS A 132 23.52 61.73 -16.71
N ILE A 133 24.05 61.42 -15.53
CA ILE A 133 24.52 62.44 -14.58
C ILE A 133 25.70 63.22 -15.16
N GLU A 134 26.69 62.55 -15.78
CA GLU A 134 27.83 63.20 -16.41
C GLU A 134 27.39 64.15 -17.54
N ALA A 135 26.44 63.72 -18.37
CA ALA A 135 25.84 64.55 -19.42
C ALA A 135 25.08 65.76 -18.86
N ALA A 136 24.35 65.59 -17.75
CA ALA A 136 23.61 66.66 -17.09
C ALA A 136 24.54 67.68 -16.41
N ILE A 137 25.67 67.23 -15.85
CA ILE A 137 26.73 68.10 -15.32
C ILE A 137 27.31 68.99 -16.44
N LYS A 138 27.63 68.42 -17.61
CA LYS A 138 28.12 69.17 -18.77
C LYS A 138 27.13 70.25 -19.23
N LYS A 139 25.82 69.99 -19.11
CA LYS A 139 24.75 70.94 -19.48
C LYS A 139 24.36 71.92 -18.37
N LYS A 140 24.90 71.78 -17.15
CA LYS A 140 24.53 72.55 -15.94
C LYS A 140 23.04 72.44 -15.57
N SER A 141 22.38 71.34 -15.93
CA SER A 141 20.97 71.07 -15.60
C SER A 141 20.85 70.38 -14.25
N TYR A 142 20.91 71.14 -13.16
CA TYR A 142 20.89 70.59 -11.79
C TYR A 142 19.60 69.85 -11.42
N GLY A 143 18.46 70.16 -12.06
CA GLY A 143 17.21 69.43 -11.87
C GLY A 143 17.27 67.98 -12.39
N ASP A 144 17.89 67.76 -13.54
CA ASP A 144 18.03 66.45 -14.16
C ASP A 144 19.03 65.56 -13.40
N ILE A 145 20.02 66.17 -12.75
CA ILE A 145 20.97 65.50 -11.85
C ILE A 145 20.20 64.95 -10.64
N ALA A 146 19.40 65.77 -9.97
CA ALA A 146 18.64 65.34 -8.79
C ALA A 146 17.67 64.20 -9.12
N TYR A 147 17.03 64.23 -10.29
CA TYR A 147 16.13 63.17 -10.75
C TYR A 147 16.87 61.86 -11.05
N SER A 148 18.04 61.94 -11.68
CA SER A 148 18.82 60.75 -12.06
C SER A 148 19.62 60.13 -10.90
N LEU A 149 19.88 60.91 -9.85
CA LEU A 149 20.61 60.47 -8.67
C LEU A 149 19.81 59.46 -7.83
N HIS A 150 18.50 59.67 -7.71
CA HIS A 150 17.65 58.84 -6.84
C HIS A 150 17.61 57.36 -7.28
N PRO A 151 17.41 57.01 -8.56
CA PRO A 151 17.52 55.63 -9.04
C PRO A 151 18.92 55.02 -8.82
N VAL A 152 19.99 55.79 -9.04
CA VAL A 152 21.37 55.30 -8.87
C VAL A 152 21.66 54.94 -7.41
N ILE A 153 21.21 55.77 -6.47
CA ILE A 153 21.35 55.51 -5.03
C ILE A 153 20.58 54.23 -4.64
N SER A 154 19.34 54.07 -5.10
CA SER A 154 18.54 52.88 -4.79
C SER A 154 19.16 51.59 -5.35
N VAL A 155 19.78 51.67 -6.52
CA VAL A 155 20.52 50.54 -7.11
C VAL A 155 21.80 50.24 -6.32
N LEU A 156 22.54 51.27 -5.85
CA LEU A 156 23.71 51.10 -4.98
C LEU A 156 23.39 50.41 -3.65
N GLU A 157 22.20 50.65 -3.08
CA GLU A 157 21.75 49.96 -1.87
C GLU A 157 21.63 48.45 -2.07
N HIS A 158 21.18 48.00 -3.26
CA HIS A 158 21.13 46.59 -3.62
C HIS A 158 22.52 45.95 -3.76
N PHE A 159 23.57 46.75 -3.94
CA PHE A 159 24.95 46.27 -4.02
C PHE A 159 25.67 46.21 -2.67
N GLN A 160 25.11 46.77 -1.59
CA GLN A 160 25.72 46.79 -0.25
C GLN A 160 26.23 45.42 0.25
N PRO A 161 25.50 44.29 0.05
CA PRO A 161 26.00 42.98 0.46
C PRO A 161 27.26 42.53 -0.29
N TYR A 162 27.47 43.03 -1.52
CA TYR A 162 28.59 42.67 -2.39
C TYR A 162 29.82 43.56 -2.17
N ILE A 163 29.68 44.67 -1.43
CA ILE A 163 30.80 45.56 -1.04
C ILE A 163 31.81 44.85 -0.11
N SER A 164 31.43 43.72 0.50
CA SER A 164 32.35 42.89 1.28
C SER A 164 33.35 42.09 0.41
N ILE A 165 33.17 42.10 -0.92
CA ILE A 165 34.07 41.43 -1.86
C ILE A 165 35.30 42.32 -2.06
N PRO A 166 36.54 41.81 -1.80
CA PRO A 166 37.76 42.62 -1.86
C PRO A 166 37.95 43.38 -3.18
N GLN A 167 37.58 42.77 -4.31
CA GLN A 167 37.70 43.39 -5.63
C GLN A 167 36.76 44.60 -5.84
N LEU A 168 35.60 44.62 -5.17
CA LEU A 168 34.65 45.73 -5.25
C LEU A 168 35.04 46.89 -4.31
N GLN A 169 35.71 46.58 -3.20
CA GLN A 169 36.26 47.61 -2.30
C GLN A 169 37.34 48.45 -2.99
N GLU A 170 38.23 47.83 -3.76
CA GLU A 170 39.24 48.56 -4.54
C GLU A 170 38.63 49.52 -5.57
N LEU A 171 37.49 49.16 -6.15
CA LEU A 171 36.76 50.00 -7.12
C LEU A 171 35.96 51.12 -6.47
N SER A 172 35.42 50.93 -5.27
CA SER A 172 34.63 51.95 -4.56
C SER A 172 35.47 53.02 -3.87
N THR A 173 36.77 52.76 -3.66
CA THR A 173 37.68 53.66 -2.91
C THR A 173 38.49 54.57 -3.85
N LYS A 174 38.26 54.49 -5.15
CA LYS A 174 38.95 55.26 -6.20
C LYS A 174 38.02 56.26 -6.84
#